data_AF-A0A150NGX4-F1
#
_entry.id   AF-A0A150NGX4-F1
#
_cell.length_a   1.000
_cell.length_b   1.000
_cell.length_c   1.000
_cell.angle_alpha   90.00
_cell.angle_beta   90.00
_cell.angle_gamma   90.00
#
_symmetry.space_group_name_H-M   'P 1'
#
loop_
_entity.id
_entity.type
_entity.pdbx_description
1 polymer ?
#
loop_
_entity_poly.entity_id
_entity_poly.type
_entity_poly.pdbx_seq_one_letter_code
_entity_poly.pdbx_strand_id
1 'polypeptide(L)' 'MIESYLADGRQNQPEVFGCSITDPCLGWENTEALVEEIYATLTK' A
#
# COMPACT_ATOMS: atom_id res chain seq x y z
N MET A 1 1.44 4.92 -10.77
CA MET A 1 1.64 5.59 -9.47
C MET A 1 0.79 4.86 -8.47
N ILE A 2 1.36 4.46 -7.33
CA ILE A 2 0.67 3.65 -6.30
C ILE A 2 0.85 4.39 -4.98
N GLU A 3 -0.25 4.60 -4.25
CA GLU A 3 -0.21 5.06 -2.86
C GLU A 3 -0.22 3.85 -1.92
N SER A 4 0.88 3.70 -1.20
CA SER A 4 1.18 2.53 -0.37
C SER A 4 1.73 3.01 0.96
N TYR A 5 1.35 2.32 2.04
CA TYR A 5 1.90 2.53 3.37
C TYR A 5 2.00 1.20 4.11
N LEU A 6 2.34 1.22 5.40
CA LEU A 6 2.59 -0.02 6.14
C LEU A 6 1.30 -0.80 6.41
N ALA A 7 0.28 -0.11 6.91
CA ALA A 7 -1.04 -0.65 7.21
C ALA A 7 -2.05 -0.21 6.15
N ASP A 8 -3.00 -1.10 5.83
CA ASP A 8 -4.04 -0.86 4.84
C ASP A 8 -4.98 0.29 5.23
N GLY A 9 -5.49 0.95 4.20
CA GLY A 9 -6.56 1.93 4.30
C GLY A 9 -6.10 3.29 4.84
N ARG A 10 -7.00 3.92 5.59
CA ARG A 10 -6.79 5.22 6.22
C ARG A 10 -7.44 5.30 7.60
N GLN A 11 -7.00 6.28 8.36
CA GLN A 11 -7.52 6.65 9.67
C GLN A 11 -7.81 8.16 9.72
N ASN A 12 -8.72 8.58 10.61
CA ASN A 12 -9.05 10.00 10.78
C ASN A 12 -8.13 10.72 11.77
N GLN A 13 -7.48 9.96 12.66
CA GLN A 13 -6.53 10.43 13.68
C GLN A 13 -5.36 9.44 13.70
N PRO A 14 -4.15 9.83 14.11
CA PRO A 14 -2.95 8.99 14.06
C PRO A 14 -2.91 7.97 15.21
N GLU A 15 -3.80 6.99 15.19
CA GLU A 15 -3.94 5.94 16.21
C GLU A 15 -3.15 4.68 15.85
N VAL A 16 -3.17 4.29 14.58
CA VAL A 16 -2.47 3.13 14.02
C VAL A 16 -1.17 3.60 13.36
N PHE A 17 -0.04 3.11 13.87
CA PHE A 17 1.25 3.40 13.26
C PHE A 17 1.30 2.89 11.82
N GLY A 18 1.73 3.75 10.89
CA GLY A 18 1.88 3.35 9.50
C GLY A 18 0.57 3.22 8.72
N CYS A 19 -0.55 3.81 9.18
CA CYS A 19 -1.79 3.97 8.42
C CYS A 19 -1.99 5.43 7.97
N SER A 20 -2.46 5.66 6.74
CA SER A 20 -2.57 7.00 6.15
C SER A 20 -3.64 7.85 6.85
N ILE A 21 -3.43 9.16 6.98
CA ILE A 21 -4.47 10.11 7.47
C ILE A 21 -5.21 10.84 6.35
N THR A 22 -4.70 10.76 5.11
CA THR A 22 -5.24 11.41 3.92
C THR A 22 -6.03 10.41 3.10
N ASP A 23 -5.53 9.98 1.94
CA ASP A 23 -6.15 8.99 1.07
C ASP A 23 -5.81 7.57 1.55
N PRO A 24 -6.70 6.58 1.35
CA PRO A 24 -6.46 5.20 1.75
C PRO A 24 -5.35 4.57 0.90
N CYS A 25 -4.35 3.98 1.57
CA CYS A 25 -3.22 3.33 0.93
C CYS A 25 -3.35 1.81 0.94
N LEU A 26 -2.66 1.14 0.03
CA LEU A 26 -2.37 -0.30 0.17
C LEU A 26 -1.38 -0.53 1.31
N GLY A 27 -1.62 -1.58 2.09
CA GLY A 27 -0.69 -2.09 3.11
C GLY A 27 0.51 -2.80 2.49
N TRP A 28 1.50 -3.13 3.32
CA TRP A 28 2.77 -3.68 2.85
C TRP A 28 2.62 -5.03 2.12
N GLU A 29 1.84 -5.95 2.69
CA GLU A 29 1.60 -7.29 2.13
C GLU A 29 1.01 -7.21 0.70
N ASN A 30 0.04 -6.32 0.49
CA ASN A 30 -0.57 -6.10 -0.81
C ASN A 30 0.36 -5.34 -1.77
N THR A 31 1.19 -4.45 -1.24
CA THR A 31 2.16 -3.69 -2.03
C THR A 31 3.24 -4.60 -2.61
N GLU A 32 3.78 -5.52 -1.80
CA GLU A 32 4.76 -6.51 -2.24
C GLU A 32 4.19 -7.37 -3.37
N ALA A 33 3.00 -7.95 -3.17
CA ALA A 33 2.33 -8.77 -4.16
C ALA A 33 2.08 -8.02 -5.49
N LEU A 34 1.64 -6.76 -5.42
CA LEU A 34 1.39 -5.94 -6.62
C LEU A 34 2.69 -5.63 -7.38
N VAL A 35 3.78 -5.31 -6.67
CA VAL A 35 5.08 -5.03 -7.31
C VAL A 35 5.62 -6.28 -8.00
N GLU A 36 5.51 -7.45 -7.35
CA GLU A 36 5.89 -8.73 -7.95
C GLU A 36 5.06 -9.05 -9.20
N GLU A 37 3.75 -8.79 -9.16
CA GLU A 37 2.85 -8.97 -10.30
C GLU A 37 3.23 -8.07 -11.49
N ILE A 38 3.50 -6.78 -11.23
CA ILE A 38 3.92 -5.83 -12.26
C ILE A 38 5.23 -6.29 -12.89
N TYR A 39 6.21 -6.70 -12.07
CA TYR A 39 7.48 -7.21 -12.57
C TYR A 39 7.28 -8.45 -13.45
N ALA A 40 6.54 -9.45 -12.98
CA ALA A 40 6.28 -10.69 -13.70
C ALA A 40 5.51 -10.48 -15.01
N THR A 41 4.66 -9.44 -15.06
CA THR A 41 3.86 -9.09 -16.25
C THR A 41 4.68 -8.33 -17.29
N LEU A 42 5.56 -7.41 -16.86
CA LEU A 42 6.31 -6.55 -17.78
C LEU A 42 7.63 -7.15 -18.28
N THR A 43 8.12 -8.20 -17.63
CA THR A 43 9.36 -8.91 -18.03
C THR A 43 9.12 -10.19 -18.86
N LYS A 44 7.86 -10.49 -19.17
CA LYS A 44 7.48 -11.49 -20.18
C LYS A 44 7.20 -10.82 -21.52
#